data_AF-A0A3R6EF61-F1
#
_entry.id   AF-A0A3R6EF61-F1
#
_cell.length_a   1.000
_cell.length_b   1.000
_cell.length_c   1.000
_cell.angle_alpha   90.00
_cell.angle_beta   90.00
_cell.angle_gamma   90.00
#
_symmetry.space_group_name_H-M   'P 1'
#
loop_
_entity.id
_entity.type
_entity.pdbx_description
1 polymer ?
#
loop_
_entity_poly.entity_id
_entity_poly.type
_entity_poly.pdbx_seq_one_letter_code
_entity_poly.pdbx_strand_id
1 'polypeptide(L)'
;MTKDEMLWGNIRFLLLLIFSVAAIYIILCRYILNVPTEDSSELINEINHSERIFEIQHTHMQQAQNIWNEIDSLDFNIHQVQKMDEVKDGIYQLQHIYKENNMNTKFLFGVLSSRMLKCQFDIKEELNSLVHNNALIERDLEECKANL
;
A
#
# COMPACT_ATOMS: atom_id res chain seq x y z
N MET A 1 -5.32 -1.37 78.92
CA MET A 1 -4.86 -0.78 77.65
C MET A 1 -5.94 0.20 77.22
N THR A 2 -5.65 1.49 77.32
CA THR A 2 -6.63 2.56 77.08
C THR A 2 -6.94 2.63 75.58
N LYS A 3 -8.17 3.05 75.23
CA LYS A 3 -8.65 3.09 73.82
C LYS A 3 -7.69 3.83 72.88
N ASP A 4 -6.97 4.82 73.40
CA ASP A 4 -6.01 5.62 72.64
C ASP A 4 -4.73 4.85 72.25
N GLU A 5 -4.26 3.91 73.09
CA GLU A 5 -3.09 3.08 72.78
C GLU A 5 -3.40 2.08 71.66
N MET A 6 -4.62 1.53 71.65
CA MET A 6 -5.07 0.58 70.63
C MET A 6 -5.35 1.29 69.29
N LEU A 7 -5.89 2.51 69.33
CA LEU A 7 -6.06 3.37 68.14
C LEU A 7 -4.71 3.76 67.53
N TRP A 8 -3.76 4.19 68.36
CA TRP A 8 -2.42 4.56 67.89
C TRP A 8 -1.64 3.38 67.32
N GLY A 9 -1.77 2.20 67.94
CA GLY A 9 -1.24 0.94 67.42
C GLY A 9 -1.78 0.62 66.03
N ASN A 10 -3.11 0.69 65.85
CA ASN A 10 -3.75 0.42 64.55
C ASN A 10 -3.33 1.42 63.46
N ILE A 11 -3.21 2.71 63.78
CA ILE A 11 -2.76 3.73 62.82
C ILE A 11 -1.32 3.46 62.37
N ARG A 12 -0.43 3.09 63.30
CA ARG A 12 0.97 2.74 62.98
C ARG A 12 1.04 1.49 62.10
N PHE A 13 0.24 0.46 62.38
CA PHE A 13 0.17 -0.73 61.56
C PHE A 13 -0.38 -0.44 60.16
N LEU A 14 -1.41 0.40 60.05
CA LEU A 14 -1.97 0.80 58.76
C LEU A 14 -0.93 1.55 57.90
N LEU A 15 -0.19 2.48 58.51
CA LEU A 15 0.90 3.20 57.83
C LEU A 15 1.99 2.27 57.33
N LEU A 16 2.42 1.31 58.16
CA LEU A 16 3.43 0.31 57.78
C LEU A 16 2.91 -0.61 56.66
N LEU A 17 1.64 -0.99 56.70
CA LEU A 17 1.03 -1.82 55.67
C LEU A 17 0.99 -1.08 54.32
N ILE A 18 0.56 0.18 54.30
CA ILE A 18 0.54 0.99 53.07
C ILE A 18 1.96 1.15 52.51
N PHE A 19 2.94 1.44 53.38
CA PHE A 19 4.33 1.57 52.97
C PHE A 19 4.89 0.26 52.38
N SER A 20 4.58 -0.88 53.01
CA SER A 20 4.98 -2.20 52.53
C SER A 20 4.37 -2.51 51.16
N VAL A 21 3.08 -2.25 50.98
CA VAL A 21 2.39 -2.47 49.70
C VAL A 21 2.97 -1.57 48.61
N ALA A 22 3.23 -0.29 48.91
CA ALA A 22 3.87 0.64 47.98
C ALA A 22 5.29 0.19 47.59
N ALA A 23 6.09 -0.27 48.56
CA ALA A 23 7.44 -0.77 48.30
C ALA A 23 7.42 -2.03 47.41
N ILE A 24 6.52 -2.98 47.71
CA ILE A 24 6.32 -4.19 46.89
C ILE A 24 5.86 -3.80 45.49
N TYR A 25 4.95 -2.84 45.36
CA TYR A 25 4.48 -2.33 44.06
C TYR A 25 5.63 -1.72 43.23
N ILE A 26 6.48 -0.88 43.83
CA ILE A 26 7.64 -0.30 43.15
C ILE A 26 8.62 -1.39 42.70
N ILE A 27 8.87 -2.40 43.54
CA ILE A 27 9.75 -3.52 43.19
C ILE A 27 9.14 -4.35 42.05
N LEU A 28 7.84 -4.63 42.10
CA LEU A 28 7.13 -5.33 41.02
C LEU A 28 7.22 -4.57 39.70
N CYS A 29 6.95 -3.26 39.72
CA CYS A 29 7.03 -2.40 38.53
C CYS A 29 8.44 -2.26 37.97
N ARG A 30 9.48 -2.33 38.82
CA ARG A 30 10.87 -2.12 38.39
C ARG A 30 11.58 -3.39 37.96
N TYR A 31 11.25 -4.54 38.56
CA TYR A 31 12.02 -5.77 38.40
C TYR A 31 11.23 -6.93 37.78
N ILE A 32 9.90 -6.98 37.94
CA ILE A 32 9.07 -8.09 37.44
C ILE A 32 8.32 -7.69 36.18
N LEU A 33 7.69 -6.52 36.19
CA LEU A 33 7.25 -5.83 34.98
C LEU A 33 8.45 -5.10 34.40
N ASN A 34 9.42 -5.87 33.90
CA ASN A 34 10.42 -5.31 32.99
C ASN A 34 9.62 -4.93 31.74
N VAL A 35 8.94 -3.78 31.77
CA VAL A 35 8.25 -3.22 30.61
C VAL A 35 9.35 -3.18 29.56
N PRO A 36 9.27 -4.03 28.53
CA PRO A 36 10.31 -4.05 27.55
C PRO A 36 10.22 -2.68 26.90
N THR A 37 11.15 -1.80 27.27
CA THR A 37 11.69 -0.85 26.33
C THR A 37 12.56 -1.64 25.35
N GLU A 38 12.06 -2.78 24.82
CA GLU A 38 12.51 -3.28 23.53
C GLU A 38 12.39 -2.07 22.62
N ASP A 39 13.54 -1.68 22.08
CA ASP A 39 13.87 -0.36 21.60
C ASP A 39 12.68 0.29 20.88
N SER A 40 11.94 1.16 21.57
CA SER A 40 10.83 1.88 20.94
C SER A 40 11.33 2.66 19.72
N SER A 41 12.61 3.02 19.71
CA SER A 41 13.32 3.58 18.56
C SER A 41 13.38 2.65 17.35
N GLU A 42 13.57 1.34 17.53
CA GLU A 42 13.56 0.37 16.42
C GLU A 42 12.15 0.26 15.83
N LEU A 43 11.13 0.12 16.69
CA LEU A 43 9.73 0.07 16.26
C LEU A 43 9.29 1.38 15.56
N ILE A 44 9.66 2.53 16.12
CA ILE A 44 9.40 3.85 15.51
C ILE A 44 10.13 3.97 14.16
N ASN A 45 11.36 3.46 14.05
CA ASN A 45 12.10 3.47 12.79
C ASN A 45 11.43 2.59 11.72
N GLU A 46 10.92 1.41 12.10
CA GLU A 46 10.13 0.57 11.20
C GLU A 46 8.83 1.24 10.75
N ILE A 47 8.12 1.91 11.67
CA ILE A 47 6.91 2.68 11.35
C ILE A 47 7.23 3.80 10.37
N ASN A 48 8.24 4.62 10.66
CA ASN A 48 8.66 5.71 9.78
C ASN A 48 9.07 5.20 8.39
N HIS A 49 9.77 4.07 8.34
CA HIS A 49 10.12 3.43 7.09
C HIS A 49 8.88 2.93 6.31
N SER A 50 7.89 2.38 7.01
CA SER A 50 6.62 1.97 6.42
C SER A 50 5.82 3.16 5.89
N GLU A 51 5.71 4.25 6.66
CA GLU A 51 5.05 5.49 6.23
C GLU A 51 5.67 6.05 4.95
N ARG A 52 7.00 6.09 4.88
CA ARG A 52 7.70 6.51 3.66
C ARG A 52 7.35 5.63 2.45
N ILE A 53 7.21 4.32 2.64
CA ILE A 53 6.81 3.42 1.54
C ILE A 53 5.37 3.68 1.13
N PHE A 54 4.47 3.94 2.07
CA PHE A 54 3.09 4.30 1.76
C PHE A 54 2.98 5.61 0.98
N GLU A 55 3.78 6.62 1.32
CA GLU A 55 3.84 7.88 0.55
C GLU A 55 4.28 7.62 -0.90
N ILE A 56 5.34 6.83 -1.08
CA ILE A 56 5.83 6.45 -2.40
C ILE A 56 4.77 5.66 -3.18
N GLN A 57 4.08 4.73 -2.51
CA GLN A 57 2.99 3.96 -3.10
C GLN A 57 1.84 4.87 -3.55
N HIS A 58 1.49 5.88 -2.76
CA HIS A 58 0.45 6.84 -3.11
C HIS A 58 0.83 7.66 -4.36
N THR A 59 2.06 8.17 -4.43
CA THR A 59 2.55 8.87 -5.62
C THR A 59 2.57 7.97 -6.85
N HIS A 60 2.99 6.70 -6.71
CA HIS A 60 2.93 5.73 -7.80
C HIS A 60 1.52 5.38 -8.25
N MET A 61 0.57 5.35 -7.33
CA MET A 61 -0.84 5.14 -7.66
C MET A 61 -1.38 6.30 -8.48
N GLN A 62 -1.00 7.54 -8.18
CA GLN A 62 -1.36 8.71 -8.99
C GLN A 62 -0.76 8.64 -10.40
N GLN A 63 0.52 8.25 -10.53
CA GLN A 63 1.14 8.04 -11.84
C GLN A 63 0.43 6.96 -12.65
N ALA A 64 0.12 5.82 -12.02
CA ALA A 64 -0.62 4.73 -12.65
C ALA A 64 -2.02 5.16 -13.09
N GLN A 65 -2.70 5.99 -12.28
CA GLN A 65 -4.01 6.54 -12.63
C GLN A 65 -3.93 7.51 -13.81
N ASN A 66 -2.89 8.32 -13.90
CA ASN A 66 -2.68 9.20 -15.06
C ASN A 66 -2.49 8.37 -16.33
N ILE A 67 -1.65 7.34 -16.29
CA ILE A 67 -1.46 6.42 -17.42
C ILE A 67 -2.77 5.71 -17.77
N TRP A 68 -3.54 5.27 -16.77
CA TRP A 68 -4.87 4.69 -17.01
C TRP A 68 -5.77 5.64 -17.81
N ASN A 69 -5.87 6.90 -17.37
CA ASN A 69 -6.66 7.92 -18.05
C ASN A 69 -6.14 8.20 -19.47
N GLU A 70 -4.81 8.19 -19.67
CA GLU A 70 -4.21 8.33 -20.99
C GLU A 70 -4.62 7.16 -21.91
N ILE A 71 -4.52 5.91 -21.45
CA ILE A 71 -5.02 4.72 -22.16
C ILE A 71 -6.50 4.88 -22.47
N ASP A 72 -7.28 5.43 -21.52
CA ASP A 72 -8.71 5.60 -21.69
C ASP A 72 -9.08 6.65 -22.74
N SER A 73 -8.28 7.71 -22.84
CA SER A 73 -8.45 8.79 -23.82
C SER A 73 -7.87 8.50 -25.20
N LEU A 74 -7.05 7.46 -25.33
CA LEU A 74 -6.34 7.15 -26.57
C LEU A 74 -7.33 6.66 -27.63
N ASP A 75 -7.30 7.27 -28.81
CA ASP A 75 -8.08 6.80 -29.95
C ASP A 75 -7.28 5.75 -30.74
N PHE A 76 -7.57 4.49 -30.47
CA PHE A 76 -6.93 3.35 -31.15
C PHE A 76 -7.36 3.20 -32.61
N ASN A 77 -8.40 3.91 -33.08
CA ASN A 77 -8.80 3.88 -34.49
C ASN A 77 -7.79 4.60 -35.39
N ILE A 78 -7.02 5.53 -34.82
CA ILE A 78 -6.03 6.32 -35.54
C ILE A 78 -4.66 5.68 -35.32
N HIS A 79 -3.86 5.56 -36.39
CA HIS A 79 -2.48 5.08 -36.30
C HIS A 79 -1.59 6.12 -35.59
N GLN A 80 -1.57 6.08 -34.25
CA GLN A 80 -0.82 6.98 -33.37
C GLN A 80 0.35 6.25 -32.69
N VAL A 81 1.21 5.60 -33.49
CA VAL A 81 2.28 4.71 -32.99
C VAL A 81 3.16 5.37 -31.93
N GLN A 82 3.59 6.62 -32.17
CA GLN A 82 4.42 7.35 -31.21
C GLN A 82 3.74 7.49 -29.85
N LYS A 83 2.45 7.82 -29.82
CA LYS A 83 1.76 8.05 -28.54
C LYS A 83 1.49 6.74 -27.80
N MET A 84 1.24 5.67 -28.56
CA MET A 84 1.13 4.31 -28.03
C MET A 84 2.45 3.84 -27.42
N ASP A 85 3.58 4.11 -28.08
CA ASP A 85 4.91 3.77 -27.56
C ASP A 85 5.25 4.57 -26.29
N GLU A 86 4.91 5.85 -26.24
CA GLU A 86 5.06 6.67 -25.02
C GLU A 86 4.27 6.09 -23.84
N VAL A 87 3.02 5.65 -24.07
CA VAL A 87 2.20 5.01 -23.04
C VAL A 87 2.80 3.66 -22.62
N LYS A 88 3.23 2.82 -23.58
CA LYS A 88 3.88 1.53 -23.29
C LYS A 88 5.15 1.73 -22.45
N ASP A 89 5.98 2.72 -22.79
CA ASP A 89 7.18 3.07 -22.04
C ASP A 89 6.84 3.55 -20.63
N GLY A 90 5.83 4.43 -20.47
CA GLY A 90 5.34 4.87 -19.16
C GLY A 90 4.87 3.70 -18.29
N ILE A 91 4.17 2.73 -18.88
CA ILE A 91 3.76 1.49 -18.20
C ILE A 91 4.99 0.69 -17.75
N TYR A 92 5.99 0.50 -18.61
CA TYR A 92 7.21 -0.23 -18.24
C TYR A 92 8.00 0.48 -17.13
N GLN A 93 8.00 1.82 -17.13
CA GLN A 93 8.74 2.60 -16.16
C GLN A 93 8.26 2.37 -14.71
N LEU A 94 6.98 2.08 -14.50
CA LEU A 94 6.43 1.74 -13.18
C LEU A 94 7.11 0.53 -12.53
N GLN A 95 7.75 -0.36 -13.30
CA GLN A 95 8.48 -1.51 -12.77
C GLN A 95 9.85 -1.13 -12.18
N HIS A 96 10.40 0.04 -12.52
CA HIS A 96 11.74 0.42 -12.09
C HIS A 96 11.87 0.51 -10.57
N ILE A 97 10.84 1.02 -9.88
CA ILE A 97 10.91 1.15 -8.42
C ILE A 97 11.18 -0.18 -7.72
N TYR A 98 10.66 -1.28 -8.25
CA TYR A 98 10.93 -2.61 -7.69
C TYR A 98 12.40 -2.99 -7.87
N LYS A 99 12.99 -2.73 -9.04
CA LYS A 99 14.41 -3.02 -9.32
C LYS A 99 15.35 -2.09 -8.53
N GLU A 100 15.04 -0.80 -8.48
CA GLU A 100 15.83 0.21 -7.76
C GLU A 100 15.87 -0.05 -6.25
N ASN A 101 14.83 -0.69 -5.71
CA ASN A 101 14.76 -1.08 -4.30
C ASN A 101 15.11 -2.56 -4.08
N ASN A 102 16.08 -3.08 -4.85
CA ASN A 102 16.63 -4.43 -4.72
C ASN A 102 15.59 -5.55 -4.78
N MET A 103 14.53 -5.39 -5.57
CA MET A 103 13.44 -6.35 -5.70
C MET A 103 12.76 -6.66 -4.35
N ASN A 104 12.73 -5.68 -3.45
CA ASN A 104 12.04 -5.81 -2.19
C ASN A 104 10.52 -5.88 -2.41
N THR A 105 9.88 -6.86 -1.77
CA THR A 105 8.43 -7.13 -1.90
C THR A 105 7.55 -5.95 -1.52
N LYS A 106 8.02 -5.04 -0.66
CA LYS A 106 7.30 -3.79 -0.32
C LYS A 106 7.09 -2.89 -1.53
N PHE A 107 7.90 -3.01 -2.59
CA PHE A 107 7.79 -2.26 -3.84
C PHE A 107 7.17 -3.06 -5.00
N LEU A 108 6.63 -4.25 -4.71
CA LEU A 108 6.01 -5.12 -5.72
C LEU A 108 4.81 -4.45 -6.42
N PHE A 109 4.17 -3.47 -5.76
CA PHE A 109 3.07 -2.71 -6.32
C PHE A 109 3.40 -2.06 -7.68
N GLY A 110 4.65 -1.64 -7.92
CA GLY A 110 5.06 -1.06 -9.21
C GLY A 110 5.04 -2.07 -10.36
N VAL A 111 5.39 -3.33 -10.07
CA VAL A 111 5.29 -4.42 -11.06
C VAL A 111 3.83 -4.77 -11.32
N LEU A 112 3.01 -4.84 -10.27
CA LEU A 112 1.60 -5.17 -10.37
C LEU A 112 0.82 -4.10 -11.17
N SER A 113 1.03 -2.82 -10.86
CA SER A 113 0.39 -1.71 -11.59
C SER A 113 0.78 -1.70 -13.07
N SER A 114 2.08 -1.89 -13.37
CA SER A 114 2.56 -2.00 -14.74
C SER A 114 1.87 -3.11 -15.52
N ARG A 115 1.77 -4.31 -14.94
CA ARG A 115 1.10 -5.46 -15.59
C ARG A 115 -0.39 -5.21 -15.81
N MET A 116 -1.06 -4.60 -14.83
CA MET A 116 -2.48 -4.26 -14.95
C MET A 116 -2.73 -3.26 -16.08
N LEU A 117 -1.92 -2.20 -16.15
CA LEU A 117 -2.04 -1.18 -17.20
C LEU A 117 -1.68 -1.74 -18.58
N LYS A 118 -0.67 -2.61 -18.67
CA LYS A 118 -0.36 -3.30 -19.92
C LYS A 118 -1.55 -4.13 -20.41
N CYS A 119 -2.17 -4.90 -19.52
CA CYS A 119 -3.37 -5.67 -19.84
C CYS A 119 -4.50 -4.76 -20.37
N GLN A 120 -4.76 -3.64 -19.70
CA GLN A 120 -5.77 -2.67 -20.13
C GLN A 120 -5.46 -2.10 -21.51
N PHE A 121 -4.20 -1.74 -21.77
CA PHE A 121 -3.76 -1.25 -23.08
C PHE A 121 -3.99 -2.31 -24.18
N ASP A 122 -3.48 -3.52 -23.96
CA ASP A 122 -3.53 -4.62 -24.94
C ASP A 122 -4.99 -4.98 -25.26
N ILE A 123 -5.88 -5.00 -24.25
CA ILE A 123 -7.32 -5.24 -24.43
C ILE A 123 -7.96 -4.19 -25.35
N LYS A 124 -7.62 -2.91 -25.19
CA LYS A 124 -8.18 -1.84 -26.02
C LYS A 124 -7.68 -1.90 -27.46
N GLU A 125 -6.39 -2.18 -27.65
CA GLU A 125 -5.78 -2.34 -28.97
C GLU A 125 -6.42 -3.50 -29.75
N GLU A 126 -6.60 -4.65 -29.09
CA GLU A 126 -7.25 -5.83 -29.68
C GLU A 126 -8.73 -5.59 -29.96
N LEU A 127 -9.47 -4.97 -29.04
CA LEU A 127 -10.88 -4.65 -29.24
C LEU A 127 -11.09 -3.75 -30.46
N ASN A 128 -10.25 -2.73 -30.61
CA ASN A 128 -10.29 -1.85 -31.76
C ASN A 128 -10.03 -2.59 -33.09
N SER A 129 -9.01 -3.45 -33.09
CA SER A 129 -8.69 -4.29 -34.26
C SER A 129 -9.84 -5.22 -34.63
N LEU A 130 -10.50 -5.81 -33.63
CA LEU A 130 -11.66 -6.68 -33.82
C LEU A 130 -12.88 -5.91 -34.40
N VAL A 131 -13.17 -4.72 -33.88
CA VAL A 131 -14.24 -3.85 -34.41
C VAL A 131 -13.96 -3.46 -35.86
N HIS A 132 -12.72 -3.06 -36.17
CA HIS A 132 -12.32 -2.70 -37.53
C HIS A 132 -12.48 -3.89 -38.50
N ASN A 133 -11.99 -5.07 -38.12
CA ASN A 133 -12.07 -6.27 -38.94
C ASN A 133 -13.52 -6.69 -39.18
N ASN A 134 -14.38 -6.63 -38.16
CA ASN A 134 -15.80 -6.93 -38.32
C ASN A 134 -16.49 -5.97 -39.30
N ALA A 135 -16.16 -4.68 -39.26
CA ALA A 135 -16.71 -3.69 -40.19
C ALA A 135 -16.27 -3.93 -41.65
N LEU A 136 -15.04 -4.43 -41.86
CA LEU A 136 -14.58 -4.85 -43.19
C LEU A 136 -15.34 -6.08 -43.69
N ILE A 137 -15.50 -7.10 -42.85
CA ILE A 137 -16.25 -8.31 -43.19
C ILE A 137 -17.70 -7.97 -43.57
N GLU A 138 -18.35 -7.09 -42.81
CA GLU A 138 -19.72 -6.67 -43.09
C GLU A 138 -19.84 -5.99 -44.46
N ARG A 139 -18.90 -5.09 -44.79
CA ARG A 139 -18.84 -4.44 -46.10
C ARG A 139 -18.62 -5.44 -47.24
N ASP A 140 -17.67 -6.36 -47.08
CA ASP A 140 -17.38 -7.38 -48.09
C ASP A 140 -18.60 -8.30 -48.33
N LEU A 141 -19.35 -8.62 -47.27
CA LEU A 141 -20.60 -9.39 -47.37
C LEU A 141 -21.70 -8.62 -48.09
N GLU A 142 -21.82 -7.31 -47.86
CA GLU A 142 -22.76 -6.45 -48.58
C GLU A 142 -22.41 -6.34 -50.07
N GLU A 143 -21.14 -6.16 -50.41
CA GLU A 143 -20.68 -6.14 -51.80
C GLU A 143 -20.95 -7.48 -52.51
N CYS A 144 -20.70 -8.61 -51.83
CA CYS A 144 -21.04 -9.93 -52.36
C CYS A 144 -22.55 -10.10 -52.62
N LYS A 145 -23.41 -9.57 -51.74
CA LYS A 145 -24.87 -9.62 -51.91
C LYS A 145 -25.36 -8.71 -53.05
N ALA A 146 -24.74 -7.55 -53.23
CA ALA A 146 -25.11 -6.60 -54.29
C ALA A 146 -24.73 -7.10 -55.70
N ASN A 147 -23.77 -8.02 -55.78
CA ASN A 147 -23.30 -8.63 -57.03
C ASN A 147 -24.04 -9.93 -57.41
N LEU A 148 -25.09 -10.32 -56.66
CA LEU A 148 -25.99 -11.45 -56.93
C LEU A 148 -27.31 -10.95 -57.56
#